data_AF-A0A8S3J632-F1
#
_entry.id   AF-A0A8S3J632-F1
#
_cell.length_a   1.000
_cell.length_b   1.000
_cell.length_c   1.000
_cell.angle_alpha   90.00
_cell.angle_beta   90.00
_cell.angle_gamma   90.00
#
_symmetry.space_group_name_H-M   'P 1'
#
loop_
_entity.id
_entity.type
_entity.pdbx_description
1 polymer ?
#
loop_
_entity_poly.entity_id
_entity_poly.type
_entity_poly.pdbx_seq_one_letter_code
_entity_poly.pdbx_strand_id
1 'polypeptide(L)'
;FFFVHIENGYRVYFVDFGNDEIVSIDRLSECPDILRTIPWLCTKVKLTNIKLTDDERYILLRDFETDRLEMKIIQKQQDIYHVDLVTNGKSLVEHILELRKKQPAQITPIAIEAPKLPIEPIQQIVTAVSAIENLIRTSNESKPF
;
A
#
# COMPACT_ATOMS: atom_id res chain seq x y z
N PHE A 1 -3.58 14.74 23.73
CA PHE A 1 -4.21 13.81 22.77
C PHE A 1 -4.55 14.60 21.54
N PHE A 2 -4.11 14.14 20.38
CA PHE A 2 -4.46 14.76 19.11
C PHE A 2 -5.36 13.77 18.40
N PHE A 3 -6.64 14.07 18.28
CA PHE A 3 -7.55 13.31 17.45
C PHE A 3 -8.45 14.27 16.66
N VAL A 4 -8.87 13.83 15.48
CA VAL A 4 -9.76 14.58 14.59
C VAL A 4 -11.05 13.77 14.43
N HIS A 5 -12.19 14.40 14.68
CA HIS A 5 -13.50 13.80 14.44
C HIS A 5 -13.71 13.63 12.92
N ILE A 6 -14.13 12.44 12.52
CA ILE A 6 -14.47 12.07 11.15
C ILE A 6 -15.83 11.37 11.16
N GLU A 7 -16.53 11.32 10.02
CA GLU A 7 -17.95 10.88 9.95
C GLU A 7 -18.26 9.57 10.70
N ASN A 8 -17.29 8.65 10.80
CA ASN A 8 -17.45 7.34 11.42
C ASN A 8 -16.52 7.07 12.62
N GLY A 9 -15.97 8.10 13.27
CA GLY A 9 -15.15 7.92 14.48
C GLY A 9 -14.12 9.01 14.73
N TYR A 10 -13.04 8.64 15.39
CA TYR A 10 -11.93 9.51 15.75
C TYR A 10 -10.64 8.98 15.15
N ARG A 11 -9.95 9.82 14.37
CA ARG A 11 -8.59 9.52 13.95
C ARG A 11 -7.63 9.79 15.12
N VAL A 12 -6.95 8.78 15.61
CA VAL A 12 -6.02 8.84 16.74
C VAL A 12 -4.59 8.69 16.25
N TYR A 13 -3.69 9.55 16.73
CA TYR A 13 -2.25 9.41 16.51
C TYR A 13 -1.59 8.82 17.76
N PHE A 14 -0.92 7.69 17.61
CA PHE A 14 -0.18 7.02 18.70
C PHE A 14 1.19 7.69 18.85
N VAL A 15 1.28 8.68 19.73
CA VAL A 15 2.45 9.58 19.84
C VAL A 15 3.76 8.91 20.24
N ASP A 16 3.70 7.69 20.78
CA ASP A 16 4.87 6.91 21.18
C ASP A 16 5.40 5.98 20.08
N PHE A 17 4.54 5.64 19.11
CA PHE A 17 4.85 4.69 18.04
C PHE A 17 4.86 5.33 16.64
N GLY A 18 4.06 6.36 16.42
CA GLY A 18 3.97 7.12 15.18
C GLY A 18 2.92 6.63 14.17
N ASN A 19 2.21 5.54 14.46
CA ASN A 19 1.07 5.08 13.67
C ASN A 19 -0.21 5.87 13.98
N ASP A 20 -1.23 5.72 13.13
CA ASP A 20 -2.57 6.26 13.33
C ASP A 20 -3.66 5.24 13.01
N GLU A 21 -4.81 5.37 13.68
CA GLU A 21 -5.97 4.51 13.47
C GLU A 21 -7.27 5.32 13.56
N ILE A 22 -8.35 4.76 13.01
CA ILE A 22 -9.72 5.25 13.21
C ILE A 22 -10.37 4.36 14.28
N VAL A 23 -10.83 4.97 15.37
CA VAL A 23 -11.48 4.25 16.48
C VAL A 23 -12.81 4.89 16.85
N SER A 24 -13.70 4.09 17.44
CA SER A 24 -14.95 4.56 18.05
C SER A 24 -14.71 5.22 19.42
N ILE A 25 -15.71 5.94 19.92
CA ILE A 25 -15.61 6.67 21.20
C ILE A 25 -15.43 5.74 22.40
N ASP A 26 -16.00 4.54 22.37
CA ASP A 26 -15.89 3.53 23.44
C ASP A 26 -14.46 2.98 23.61
N ARG A 27 -13.59 3.18 22.61
CA ARG A 27 -12.17 2.85 22.68
C ARG A 27 -11.28 4.02 23.14
N LEU A 28 -11.88 5.16 23.49
CA LEU A 28 -11.19 6.34 24.00
C LEU A 28 -11.41 6.49 25.50
N SER A 29 -10.39 6.95 26.19
CA SER A 29 -10.46 7.33 27.61
C SER A 29 -9.71 8.63 27.83
N GLU A 30 -10.09 9.36 28.89
CA GLU A 30 -9.33 10.52 29.31
C GLU A 30 -7.94 10.08 29.77
N CYS A 31 -6.91 10.78 29.30
CA CYS A 31 -5.56 10.48 29.74
C CYS A 31 -5.25 11.09 31.11
N PRO A 32 -4.74 10.29 32.05
CA PRO A 32 -4.24 10.77 33.34
C PRO A 32 -3.21 11.90 33.20
N ASP A 33 -3.28 12.90 34.07
CA ASP A 33 -2.38 14.07 34.03
C ASP A 33 -0.89 13.69 34.13
N ILE A 34 -0.56 12.65 34.90
CA ILE A 34 0.82 12.16 35.03
C ILE A 34 1.40 11.64 33.70
N LEU A 35 0.56 11.16 32.80
CA LEU A 35 1.00 10.71 31.47
C LEU A 35 1.09 11.87 30.48
N ARG A 36 0.36 12.97 30.71
CA ARG A 36 0.41 14.18 29.85
C ARG A 36 1.75 14.93 29.94
N THR A 37 2.51 14.73 31.01
CA THR A 37 3.83 15.34 31.20
C THR A 37 4.95 14.60 30.45
N ILE A 38 4.69 13.38 29.96
CA ILE A 38 5.66 12.60 29.20
C ILE A 38 5.72 13.16 27.77
N PRO A 39 6.91 13.55 27.25
CA PRO A 39 7.06 13.94 25.86
C PRO A 39 6.70 12.80 24.92
N TRP A 40 6.30 13.14 23.69
CA TRP A 40 6.07 12.13 22.66
C TRP A 40 7.36 11.33 22.41
N LEU A 41 7.25 10.01 22.43
CA LEU A 41 8.42 9.13 22.28
C LEU A 41 8.73 8.81 20.82
N CYS A 42 7.82 9.11 19.89
CA CYS A 42 8.07 9.01 18.46
C CYS A 42 8.62 10.33 17.88
N THR A 43 9.66 10.24 17.06
CA THR A 43 10.17 11.36 16.27
C THR A 43 9.95 11.12 14.79
N LYS A 44 9.21 12.00 14.13
CA LYS A 44 8.99 11.95 12.69
C LYS A 44 10.26 12.39 11.95
N VAL A 45 10.76 11.52 11.07
CA VAL A 45 11.97 11.77 10.28
C VAL A 45 11.73 11.49 8.79
N LYS A 46 12.64 11.98 7.95
CA LYS A 46 12.66 11.73 6.51
C LYS A 46 14.06 11.26 6.10
N LEU A 47 14.15 10.11 5.46
CA LEU A 47 15.40 9.68 4.81
C LEU A 47 15.78 10.70 3.74
N THR A 48 17.01 11.22 3.82
CA THR A 48 17.51 12.20 2.85
C THR A 48 18.04 11.53 1.58
N ASN A 49 18.18 12.33 0.51
CA ASN A 49 18.83 11.92 -0.75
C ASN A 49 18.23 10.71 -1.47
N ILE A 50 17.00 10.28 -1.12
CA ILE A 50 16.31 9.21 -1.81
C ILE A 50 14.80 9.46 -1.85
N LYS A 51 14.18 9.05 -2.96
CA LYS A 51 12.73 8.85 -3.06
C LYS A 51 12.50 7.35 -3.23
N LEU A 52 11.77 6.75 -2.29
CA LEU A 52 11.46 5.33 -2.28
C LEU A 52 10.19 5.03 -3.08
N THR A 53 10.16 3.90 -3.79
CA THR A 53 8.91 3.27 -4.26
C THR A 53 8.17 2.62 -3.09
N ASP A 54 6.94 2.15 -3.32
CA ASP A 54 6.21 1.35 -2.31
C ASP A 54 6.95 0.06 -1.96
N ASP A 55 7.47 -0.64 -2.96
CA ASP A 55 8.22 -1.88 -2.75
C ASP A 55 9.50 -1.65 -1.92
N GLU A 56 10.21 -0.55 -2.19
CA GLU A 56 11.42 -0.20 -1.43
C GLU A 56 11.10 0.20 0.01
N ARG A 57 9.98 0.91 0.22
CA ARG A 57 9.48 1.18 1.59
C ARG A 57 9.19 -0.12 2.32
N TYR A 58 8.50 -1.05 1.66
CA TYR A 58 8.15 -2.34 2.24
C TYR A 58 9.39 -3.18 2.59
N ILE A 59 10.39 -3.20 1.71
CA ILE A 59 11.67 -3.87 1.95
C ILE A 59 12.37 -3.28 3.18
N LEU A 60 12.50 -1.95 3.28
CA LEU A 60 13.14 -1.33 4.44
C LEU A 60 12.39 -1.63 5.75
N LEU A 61 11.05 -1.57 5.73
CA LEU A 61 10.26 -1.89 6.92
C LEU A 61 10.45 -3.35 7.32
N ARG A 62 10.24 -4.29 6.39
CA ARG A 62 10.40 -5.73 6.65
C ARG A 62 11.78 -6.07 7.20
N ASP A 63 12.83 -5.45 6.66
CA ASP A 63 14.21 -5.82 6.98
C ASP A 63 14.74 -5.11 8.23
N PHE A 64 14.17 -3.96 8.64
CA PHE A 64 14.76 -3.10 9.69
C PHE A 64 13.76 -2.53 10.71
N GLU A 65 12.47 -2.88 10.68
CA GLU A 65 11.45 -2.27 11.57
C GLU A 65 11.74 -2.42 13.07
N THR A 66 12.39 -3.50 13.48
CA THR A 66 12.73 -3.79 14.88
C THR A 66 14.20 -3.56 15.21
N ASP A 67 14.99 -3.15 14.21
CA ASP A 67 16.42 -2.98 14.37
C ASP A 67 16.78 -1.69 15.11
N ARG A 68 17.84 -1.76 15.90
CA ARG A 68 18.44 -0.55 16.50
C ARG A 68 19.35 0.12 15.46
N LEU A 69 18.87 1.21 14.89
CA LEU A 69 19.59 1.99 13.88
C LEU A 69 20.30 3.20 14.51
N GLU A 70 21.47 3.54 13.99
CA GLU A 70 22.11 4.84 14.24
C GLU A 70 21.45 5.90 13.34
N MET A 71 21.00 6.99 13.94
CA MET A 71 20.38 8.11 13.23
C MET A 71 21.36 9.28 13.14
N LYS A 72 21.73 9.65 11.92
CA LYS A 72 22.56 10.84 11.64
C LYS A 72 21.67 11.95 11.14
N ILE A 73 21.55 13.03 11.92
CA ILE A 73 20.77 14.20 11.53
C ILE A 73 21.59 15.03 10.54
N ILE A 74 21.08 15.19 9.32
CA ILE A 74 21.73 15.94 8.25
C ILE A 74 21.28 17.40 8.28
N GLN A 75 19.98 17.62 8.38
CA GLN A 75 19.38 18.95 8.50
C GLN A 75 18.00 18.86 9.13
N LYS A 76 17.49 19.99 9.64
CA LYS A 76 16.10 20.15 10.06
C LYS A 76 15.38 21.09 9.10
N GLN A 77 14.26 20.65 8.54
CA GLN A 77 13.39 21.48 7.71
C GLN A 77 11.98 21.49 8.33
N GLN A 78 11.52 22.68 8.77
CA GLN A 78 10.32 22.81 9.60
C GLN A 78 10.44 21.90 10.85
N ASP A 79 9.47 21.02 11.10
CA ASP A 79 9.48 20.05 12.20
C ASP A 79 9.91 18.64 11.79
N ILE A 80 10.53 18.49 10.61
CA ILE A 80 11.01 17.20 10.12
C ILE A 80 12.54 17.19 10.10
N TYR A 81 13.12 16.20 10.77
CA TYR A 81 14.55 15.89 10.64
C TYR A 81 14.79 15.10 9.36
N HIS A 82 15.68 15.62 8.52
CA HIS A 82 16.24 14.87 7.42
C HIS A 82 17.44 14.10 7.93
N VAL A 83 17.40 12.78 7.76
CA VAL A 83 18.35 11.87 8.41
C VAL A 83 18.96 10.92 7.40
N ASP A 84 20.13 10.41 7.75
CA ASP A 84 20.64 9.14 7.27
C ASP A 84 20.48 8.10 8.40
N LEU A 85 19.97 6.92 8.07
CA LEU A 85 19.85 5.81 9.00
C LEU A 85 20.91 4.77 8.66
N VAL A 86 21.64 4.31 9.67
CA VAL A 86 22.81 3.44 9.50
C VAL A 86 22.67 2.21 10.38
N THR A 87 22.96 1.04 9.81
CA THR A 87 23.08 -0.23 10.53
C THR A 87 24.38 -0.92 10.15
N ASN A 88 25.12 -1.45 11.13
CA ASN A 88 26.41 -2.13 10.91
C ASN A 88 27.39 -1.30 10.05
N GLY A 89 27.40 0.03 10.25
CA GLY A 89 28.24 0.96 9.51
C GLY A 89 27.78 1.26 8.08
N LYS A 90 26.65 0.71 7.62
CA LYS A 90 26.12 0.89 6.26
C LYS A 90 24.82 1.68 6.26
N SER A 91 24.68 2.63 5.33
CA SER A 91 23.46 3.42 5.18
C SER A 91 22.32 2.59 4.60
N LEU A 92 21.12 2.79 5.11
CA LEU A 92 19.89 2.21 4.55
C LEU A 92 19.61 2.78 3.14
N VAL A 93 20.04 4.01 2.85
CA VAL A 93 19.95 4.58 1.50
C VAL A 93 20.85 3.81 0.53
N GLU A 94 22.08 3.51 0.95
CA GLU A 94 23.01 2.69 0.15
C GLU A 94 22.46 1.28 -0.10
N HIS A 95 21.83 0.67 0.91
CA HIS A 95 21.17 -0.63 0.77
C HIS A 95 20.15 -0.63 -0.39
N ILE A 96 19.28 0.39 -0.47
CA ILE A 96 18.31 0.51 -1.57
C ILE A 96 18.99 0.78 -2.92
N LEU A 97 20.00 1.65 -2.95
CA LEU A 97 20.74 1.93 -4.19
C LEU A 97 21.44 0.69 -4.75
N GLU A 98 21.89 -0.22 -3.89
CA GLU A 98 22.44 -1.52 -4.32
C GLU A 98 21.38 -2.46 -4.85
N LEU A 99 20.18 -2.52 -4.23
CA LEU A 99 19.07 -3.32 -4.75
C LEU A 99 18.65 -2.87 -6.15
N ARG A 100 18.57 -1.56 -6.38
CA ARG A 100 18.27 -0.98 -7.71
C ARG A 100 19.28 -1.43 -8.76
N LYS A 101 20.57 -1.51 -8.42
CA LYS A 101 21.62 -1.96 -9.35
C LYS A 101 21.50 -3.46 -9.69
N LYS A 102 20.97 -4.27 -8.76
CA LYS A 102 20.81 -5.72 -8.93
C LYS A 102 19.56 -6.11 -9.70
N GLN A 103 18.57 -5.21 -9.82
CA GLN A 103 17.45 -5.41 -10.73
C GLN A 103 17.90 -5.07 -12.15
N PRO A 104 18.08 -6.05 -13.06
CA PRO A 104 18.30 -5.73 -14.47
C PRO A 104 17.08 -4.97 -14.99
N ALA A 105 17.31 -3.95 -15.81
CA ALA A 105 16.26 -3.18 -16.47
C ALA A 105 15.24 -4.12 -17.11
N GLN A 106 14.03 -4.21 -16.54
CA GLN A 106 12.99 -5.07 -17.08
C GLN A 106 12.31 -4.38 -18.27
N ILE A 107 12.56 -4.99 -19.45
CA ILE A 107 11.70 -5.09 -20.64
C ILE A 107 11.79 -3.91 -21.63
N THR A 108 12.65 -4.04 -22.65
CA THR A 108 12.39 -3.50 -24.00
C THR A 108 11.00 -3.95 -24.47
N PRO A 109 10.18 -3.11 -25.12
CA PRO A 109 8.86 -3.52 -25.56
C PRO A 109 9.00 -4.72 -26.50
N ILE A 110 8.57 -5.89 -26.02
CA ILE A 110 8.26 -7.02 -26.88
C ILE A 110 7.09 -6.53 -27.73
N ALA A 111 7.30 -6.41 -29.04
CA ALA A 111 6.19 -6.28 -29.97
C ALA A 111 5.33 -7.53 -29.79
N ILE A 112 4.20 -7.39 -29.10
CA ILE A 112 3.19 -8.44 -29.03
C ILE A 112 2.56 -8.45 -30.42
N GLU A 113 3.07 -9.32 -31.30
CA GLU A 113 2.32 -9.69 -32.49
C GLU A 113 1.07 -10.42 -31.97
N ALA A 114 -0.08 -9.73 -32.06
CA ALA A 114 -1.34 -10.28 -31.56
C ALA A 114 -1.58 -11.65 -32.21
N PRO A 115 -1.94 -12.70 -31.44
CA PRO A 115 -2.35 -13.94 -32.05
C PRO A 115 -3.59 -13.64 -32.90
N LYS A 116 -3.50 -13.85 -34.22
CA LYS A 116 -4.66 -13.90 -35.10
C LYS A 116 -5.50 -15.11 -34.66
N LEU A 117 -6.44 -14.87 -33.75
CA LEU A 117 -7.53 -15.81 -33.51
C LEU A 117 -8.28 -15.98 -34.83
N PRO A 118 -8.64 -17.21 -35.24
CA PRO A 118 -9.51 -17.42 -36.39
C PRO A 118 -10.81 -16.66 -36.15
N ILE A 119 -11.11 -15.68 -37.01
CA ILE A 119 -12.43 -15.05 -37.02
C ILE A 119 -13.37 -16.07 -37.68
N GLU A 120 -14.00 -16.91 -36.87
CA GLU A 120 -15.14 -17.70 -37.31
C GLU A 120 -16.27 -16.74 -37.76
N PRO A 121 -16.97 -16.98 -38.87
CA PRO A 121 -17.99 -16.07 -39.37
C PRO A 121 -19.11 -15.86 -38.34
N ILE A 122 -19.36 -14.60 -37.97
CA ILE A 122 -20.39 -14.14 -37.01
C ILE A 122 -21.77 -14.80 -37.27
N GLN A 123 -22.07 -15.18 -38.51
CA GLN A 123 -23.32 -15.85 -38.92
C GLN A 123 -23.60 -17.17 -38.17
N GLN A 124 -22.56 -17.93 -37.80
CA GLN A 124 -22.75 -19.20 -37.09
C GLN A 124 -23.11 -19.00 -35.61
N ILE A 125 -22.57 -17.95 -34.97
CA ILE A 125 -22.86 -17.63 -33.57
C ILE A 125 -24.31 -17.16 -33.41
N VAL A 126 -24.81 -16.30 -34.31
CA VAL A 126 -26.20 -15.81 -34.27
C VAL A 126 -27.19 -16.97 -34.41
N THR A 127 -26.92 -17.90 -35.33
CA THR A 127 -27.80 -19.06 -35.55
C THR A 127 -27.84 -20.00 -34.34
N ALA A 128 -26.70 -20.22 -33.68
CA ALA A 128 -26.63 -21.04 -32.46
C ALA A 128 -27.38 -20.40 -31.28
N VAL A 129 -27.29 -19.08 -31.11
CA VAL A 129 -28.01 -18.36 -30.04
C VAL A 129 -29.53 -18.44 -30.25
N SER A 130 -30.01 -18.21 -31.47
CA SER A 130 -31.44 -18.33 -31.78
C SER A 130 -31.99 -19.75 -31.59
N ALA A 131 -31.18 -20.78 -31.88
CA ALA A 131 -31.56 -22.17 -31.63
C ALA A 131 -31.71 -22.47 -30.13
N ILE A 132 -30.83 -21.93 -29.28
CA ILE A 132 -30.89 -22.09 -27.82
C ILE A 132 -32.12 -21.37 -27.24
N GLU A 133 -32.39 -20.14 -27.68
CA GLU A 133 -33.57 -19.38 -27.23
C GLU A 133 -34.89 -20.09 -27.55
N ASN A 134 -34.99 -20.71 -28.73
CA ASN A 134 -36.16 -21.50 -29.12
C ASN A 134 -36.32 -22.77 -28.27
N LEU A 135 -35.22 -23.42 -27.87
CA LEU A 135 -35.25 -24.60 -27.01
C LEU A 135 -35.73 -24.27 -25.59
N ILE A 136 -35.31 -23.12 -25.05
CA ILE A 136 -35.75 -22.63 -23.73
C ILE A 136 -37.25 -22.29 -23.75
N ARG A 137 -37.73 -21.72 -24.86
CA ARG A 137 -39.15 -21.33 -24.99
C ARG A 137 -40.08 -22.55 -25.08
N THR A 138 -39.72 -23.59 -25.82
CA THR A 138 -40.54 -24.82 -25.94
C THR A 138 -40.53 -25.68 -24.66
N SER A 139 -39.49 -25.56 -23.83
CA SER A 139 -39.42 -26.19 -22.50
C SER A 139 -40.39 -25.62 -21.47
N ASN A 140 -40.84 -24.37 -21.63
CA ASN A 140 -41.68 -23.68 -20.64
C ASN A 140 -43.20 -23.73 -20.94
N GLU A 141 -43.62 -24.23 -22.11
CA GLU A 141 -45.03 -24.31 -22.50
C GLU A 141 -45.69 -25.70 -22.23
N SER A 142 -44.98 -26.63 -21.61
CA SER A 142 -45.49 -28.00 -21.32
C SER A 142 -45.69 -28.29 -19.82
N LYS A 143 -46.31 -27.36 -19.10
CA LYS A 143 -47.03 -27.66 -17.85
C LYS A 143 -48.43 -27.03 -17.87
N PRO A 144 -49.48 -27.77 -18.29
CA PRO A 144 -50.84 -27.40 -17.97
C PRO A 144 -51.13 -27.67 -16.48
N PHE A 145 -52.03 -26.83 -15.94
CA PHE A 145 -52.54 -26.72 -14.56
C PHE A 145 -52.69 -28.02 -13.77
#